data_AF-A0AB73K3Y9-F1
#
_entry.id   AF-A0AB73K3Y9-F1
#
_cell.length_a   1.000
_cell.length_b   1.000
_cell.length_c   1.000
_cell.angle_alpha   90.00
_cell.angle_beta   90.00
_cell.angle_gamma   90.00
#
_symmetry.space_group_name_H-M   'P 1'
#
loop_
_entity.id
_entity.type
_entity.pdbx_description
1 polymer ?
#
loop_
_entity_poly.entity_id
_entity_poly.type
_entity_poly.pdbx_seq_one_letter_code
_entity_poly.pdbx_strand_id
1 'polypeptide(L)'
;MYRICYSEIDTVKLNIYKSILNSKELQNNKKCHIVGVSPISLNMKYSPGYEAMFYDINEIEDTISVNNLINSYPETYRFYSINNKLSNSLDIKEYMYYLDILEGKNDLYTLDYFYDEICNNNLDIIKIQEPLDSWMKIYKANVLLNKANVVIPVIYESLIEKPKYLLYKIELYEGSTKVKSMKVVELD
;
A
#
# COMPACT_ATOMS: atom_id res chain seq x y z
N MET A 1 -31.44 1.83 4.08
CA MET A 1 -30.19 1.04 4.08
C MET A 1 -29.37 1.49 2.89
N TYR A 2 -28.25 2.18 3.14
CA TYR A 2 -27.45 2.75 2.07
C TYR A 2 -26.24 1.86 1.81
N ARG A 3 -25.96 1.59 0.54
CA ARG A 3 -24.71 0.95 0.14
C ARG A 3 -23.64 2.05 0.18
N ILE A 4 -22.58 1.83 0.94
CA ILE A 4 -21.46 2.77 0.98
C ILE A 4 -20.90 2.89 -0.45
N CYS A 5 -20.69 4.12 -0.93
CA CYS A 5 -20.15 4.35 -2.28
C CYS A 5 -18.68 3.92 -2.33
N TYR A 6 -18.45 2.71 -2.82
CA TYR A 6 -17.11 2.14 -2.99
C TYR A 6 -16.19 3.03 -3.83
N SER A 7 -16.71 3.72 -4.86
CA SER A 7 -15.92 4.55 -5.77
C SER A 7 -15.21 5.74 -5.10
N GLU A 8 -15.82 6.37 -4.11
CA GLU A 8 -15.21 7.50 -3.38
C GLU A 8 -14.08 7.01 -2.47
N ILE A 9 -14.30 5.89 -1.81
CA ILE A 9 -13.30 5.24 -0.98
C ILE A 9 -12.12 4.78 -1.84
N ASP A 10 -12.38 4.15 -2.99
CA ASP A 10 -11.32 3.71 -3.91
C ASP A 10 -10.45 4.90 -4.36
N THR A 11 -11.08 6.06 -4.60
CA THR A 11 -10.37 7.30 -4.93
C THR A 11 -9.51 7.80 -3.77
N VAL A 12 -10.02 7.76 -2.54
CA VAL A 12 -9.24 8.12 -1.34
C VAL A 12 -8.05 7.19 -1.16
N LYS A 13 -8.24 5.88 -1.28
CA LYS A 13 -7.16 4.89 -1.18
C LYS A 13 -6.10 5.10 -2.25
N LEU A 14 -6.51 5.31 -3.49
CA LEU A 14 -5.61 5.63 -4.60
C LEU A 14 -4.77 6.88 -4.28
N ASN A 15 -5.40 7.94 -3.77
CA ASN A 15 -4.70 9.17 -3.42
C ASN A 15 -3.73 8.97 -2.25
N ILE A 16 -4.08 8.11 -1.29
CA ILE A 16 -3.19 7.72 -0.19
C ILE A 16 -1.94 7.02 -0.74
N TYR A 17 -2.12 5.96 -1.54
CA TYR A 17 -0.99 5.24 -2.13
C TYR A 17 -0.12 6.16 -2.98
N LYS A 18 -0.73 7.01 -3.81
CA LYS A 18 -0.01 8.01 -4.60
C LYS A 18 0.79 8.97 -3.74
N SER A 19 0.23 9.43 -2.63
CA SER A 19 0.91 10.38 -1.77
C SER A 19 2.09 9.76 -1.02
N ILE A 20 1.99 8.48 -0.66
CA ILE A 20 3.10 7.71 -0.08
C ILE A 20 4.23 7.58 -1.10
N LEU A 21 3.95 7.06 -2.29
CA LEU A 21 4.96 6.82 -3.33
C LEU A 21 5.63 8.12 -3.84
N ASN A 22 4.89 9.24 -3.85
CA ASN A 22 5.44 10.55 -4.21
C ASN A 22 6.12 11.30 -3.05
N SER A 23 6.27 10.68 -1.88
CA SER A 23 6.97 11.29 -0.76
C SER A 23 8.47 11.38 -1.00
N LYS A 24 9.11 12.42 -0.48
CA LYS A 24 10.52 12.73 -0.73
C LYS A 24 11.46 11.61 -0.32
N GLU A 25 11.05 10.83 0.67
CA GLU A 25 11.78 9.73 1.30
C GLU A 25 11.82 8.49 0.40
N LEU A 26 10.84 8.35 -0.49
CA LEU A 26 10.80 7.29 -1.52
C LEU A 26 11.19 7.81 -2.90
N GLN A 27 11.23 9.13 -3.11
CA GLN A 27 11.74 9.75 -4.33
C GLN A 27 13.27 9.63 -4.35
N ASN A 28 13.76 8.63 -5.08
CA ASN A 28 15.18 8.39 -5.26
C ASN A 28 15.51 8.18 -6.75
N ASN A 29 16.79 8.01 -7.06
CA ASN A 29 17.28 7.84 -8.42
C ASN A 29 17.34 6.35 -8.84
N LYS A 30 16.52 5.49 -8.24
CA LYS A 30 16.44 4.07 -8.66
C LYS A 30 15.80 3.99 -10.04
N LYS A 31 16.24 3.00 -10.83
CA LYS A 31 15.71 2.77 -12.19
C LYS A 31 14.42 1.98 -12.16
N CYS A 32 14.22 1.17 -11.13
CA CYS A 32 13.05 0.35 -10.97
C CYS A 32 12.60 0.35 -9.50
N HIS A 33 11.29 0.35 -9.31
CA HIS A 33 10.65 0.36 -8.01
C HIS A 33 9.70 -0.82 -7.89
N ILE A 34 9.95 -1.70 -6.93
CA ILE A 34 9.10 -2.85 -6.66
C ILE A 34 8.17 -2.49 -5.51
N VAL A 35 6.87 -2.40 -5.78
CA VAL A 35 5.87 -1.96 -4.81
C VAL A 35 4.97 -3.12 -4.40
N GLY A 36 5.11 -3.58 -3.17
CA GLY A 36 4.16 -4.50 -2.55
C GLY A 36 3.02 -3.71 -1.90
N VAL A 37 1.77 -3.99 -2.28
CA VAL A 37 0.58 -3.40 -1.65
C VAL A 37 -0.31 -4.53 -1.15
N SER A 38 -0.80 -4.42 0.08
CA SER A 38 -1.82 -5.34 0.57
C SER A 38 -3.21 -4.91 0.03
N PRO A 39 -3.84 -5.69 -0.87
CA PRO A 39 -5.06 -5.31 -1.55
C PRO A 39 -6.28 -5.55 -0.65
N ILE A 40 -6.43 -4.79 0.44
CA ILE A 40 -7.52 -5.02 1.40
C ILE A 40 -8.51 -3.86 1.43
N SER A 41 -9.78 -4.23 1.35
CA SER A 41 -10.95 -3.35 1.43
C SER A 41 -11.94 -3.88 2.43
N LEU A 42 -12.91 -3.05 2.81
CA LEU A 42 -13.95 -3.43 3.74
C LEU A 42 -15.31 -3.40 3.04
N ASN A 43 -16.06 -4.48 3.17
CA ASN A 43 -17.48 -4.52 2.90
C ASN A 43 -18.21 -4.36 4.23
N MET A 44 -19.09 -3.36 4.33
CA MET A 44 -19.85 -3.11 5.55
C MET A 44 -21.19 -2.44 5.23
N LYS A 45 -22.14 -2.54 6.16
CA LYS A 45 -23.43 -1.87 6.09
C LYS A 45 -23.45 -0.63 6.98
N TYR A 46 -24.21 0.37 6.55
CA TYR A 46 -24.40 1.63 7.29
C TYR A 46 -25.89 1.86 7.61
N SER A 47 -26.18 2.11 8.89
CA SER A 47 -27.51 2.47 9.39
C SER A 47 -27.42 3.69 10.30
N PRO A 48 -27.84 4.89 9.84
CA PRO A 48 -27.85 6.08 10.68
C PRO A 48 -28.86 5.93 11.82
N GLY A 49 -28.49 6.34 13.04
CA GLY A 49 -29.37 6.37 14.21
C GLY A 49 -29.26 5.19 15.19
N TYR A 50 -28.36 4.24 14.95
CA TYR A 50 -28.01 3.16 15.90
C TYR A 50 -26.67 3.43 16.58
N GLU A 51 -26.45 2.93 17.80
CA GLU A 51 -25.16 3.06 18.53
C GLU A 51 -23.99 2.51 17.70
N ALA A 52 -24.18 1.38 17.02
CA ALA A 52 -23.25 0.84 16.04
C ALA A 52 -23.70 1.21 14.62
N MET A 53 -23.34 2.41 14.16
CA MET A 53 -23.73 2.89 12.82
C MET A 53 -23.18 2.06 11.66
N PHE A 54 -22.07 1.34 11.88
CA PHE A 54 -21.43 0.44 10.91
C PHE A 54 -21.45 -1.00 11.45
N TYR A 55 -21.87 -1.96 10.64
CA TYR A 55 -22.05 -3.36 11.02
C TYR A 55 -21.84 -4.31 9.82
N ASP A 56 -21.84 -5.62 10.07
CA ASP A 56 -21.55 -6.68 9.09
C ASP A 56 -20.23 -6.44 8.33
N ILE A 57 -19.18 -6.07 9.07
CA ILE A 57 -17.87 -5.70 8.52
C ILE A 57 -17.12 -6.97 8.14
N ASN A 58 -16.72 -7.06 6.88
CA ASN A 58 -15.89 -8.15 6.35
C ASN A 58 -14.78 -7.58 5.47
N GLU A 59 -13.61 -8.20 5.52
CA GLU A 59 -12.52 -7.92 4.60
C GLU A 59 -12.85 -8.49 3.21
N ILE A 60 -12.56 -7.71 2.17
CA ILE A 60 -12.64 -8.13 0.77
C ILE A 60 -11.37 -7.66 0.06
N GLU A 61 -11.07 -8.25 -1.09
CA GLU A 61 -9.93 -7.82 -1.90
C GLU A 61 -10.19 -6.46 -2.58
N ASP A 62 -9.21 -5.56 -2.48
CA ASP A 62 -9.20 -4.24 -3.12
C ASP A 62 -8.58 -4.28 -4.50
N THR A 63 -9.32 -4.81 -5.47
CA THR A 63 -8.85 -4.89 -6.85
C THR A 63 -8.90 -3.55 -7.57
N ILE A 64 -9.90 -2.71 -7.28
CA ILE A 64 -10.15 -1.46 -8.00
C ILE A 64 -9.08 -0.42 -7.70
N SER A 65 -8.82 -0.14 -6.42
CA SER A 65 -7.85 0.91 -6.04
C SER A 65 -6.43 0.53 -6.47
N VAL A 66 -6.08 -0.76 -6.36
CA VAL A 66 -4.77 -1.27 -6.77
C VAL A 66 -4.61 -1.23 -8.28
N ASN A 67 -5.61 -1.67 -9.07
CA ASN A 67 -5.53 -1.56 -10.53
C ASN A 67 -5.42 -0.10 -11.00
N ASN A 68 -6.17 0.81 -10.38
CA ASN A 68 -6.05 2.23 -10.69
C ASN A 68 -4.67 2.80 -10.32
N LEU A 69 -4.04 2.29 -9.26
CA LEU A 69 -2.68 2.65 -8.88
C LEU A 69 -1.69 2.19 -9.93
N ILE A 70 -1.75 0.92 -10.35
CA ILE A 70 -0.90 0.34 -11.41
C ILE A 70 -0.97 1.19 -12.68
N ASN A 71 -2.18 1.49 -13.13
CA ASN A 71 -2.41 2.28 -14.34
C ASN A 71 -1.95 3.75 -14.24
N SER A 72 -1.68 4.24 -13.02
CA SER A 72 -1.27 5.64 -12.79
C SER A 72 0.25 5.84 -12.75
N TYR A 73 1.04 4.77 -12.78
CA TYR A 73 2.50 4.84 -12.67
C TYR A 73 3.18 4.29 -13.93
N PRO A 74 4.38 4.79 -14.26
CA PRO A 74 5.15 4.29 -15.40
C PRO A 74 5.63 2.85 -15.13
N GLU A 75 6.05 2.16 -16.21
CA GLU A 75 6.56 0.78 -16.16
C GLU A 75 7.82 0.58 -15.29
N THR A 76 8.48 1.67 -14.89
CA THR A 76 9.56 1.63 -13.89
C THR A 76 9.06 1.22 -12.52
N TYR A 77 7.74 1.31 -12.25
CA TYR A 77 7.10 0.78 -11.05
C TYR A 77 6.45 -0.57 -11.36
N ARG A 78 6.82 -1.60 -10.60
CA ARG A 78 6.21 -2.93 -10.65
C ARG A 78 5.43 -3.18 -9.38
N PHE A 79 4.14 -3.39 -9.51
CA PHE A 79 3.24 -3.57 -8.37
C PHE A 79 2.90 -5.05 -8.16
N TYR A 80 2.88 -5.45 -6.91
CA TYR A 80 2.50 -6.80 -6.48
C TYR A 80 1.42 -6.70 -5.41
N SER A 81 0.34 -7.46 -5.59
CA SER A 81 -0.70 -7.67 -4.58
C SER A 81 -0.21 -8.69 -3.56
N ILE A 82 0.14 -8.23 -2.37
CA ILE A 82 0.78 -9.03 -1.33
C ILE A 82 -0.22 -9.31 -0.22
N ASN A 83 -0.77 -10.53 -0.22
CA ASN A 83 -1.73 -10.98 0.79
C ASN A 83 -1.07 -11.64 2.01
N ASN A 84 0.20 -12.05 1.89
CA ASN A 84 0.91 -12.74 2.96
C ASN A 84 1.63 -11.75 3.89
N LYS A 85 1.17 -11.62 5.14
CA LYS A 85 1.79 -10.74 6.16
C LYS A 85 3.24 -11.10 6.48
N LEU A 86 3.65 -12.38 6.30
CA LEU A 86 5.03 -12.84 6.52
C LEU A 86 6.01 -12.31 5.48
N SER A 87 5.54 -11.93 4.29
CA SER A 87 6.42 -11.34 3.27
C SER A 87 7.06 -10.02 3.72
N ASN A 88 6.43 -9.32 4.68
CA ASN A 88 6.95 -8.08 5.24
C ASN A 88 8.19 -8.29 6.11
N SER A 89 8.43 -9.51 6.62
CA SER A 89 9.65 -9.83 7.39
C SER A 89 10.79 -10.36 6.52
N LEU A 90 10.52 -10.67 5.25
CA LEU A 90 11.54 -11.12 4.32
C LEU A 90 12.47 -9.98 3.98
N ASP A 91 13.78 -10.24 3.98
CA ASP A 91 14.75 -9.30 3.44
C ASP A 91 14.60 -9.14 1.92
N ILE A 92 15.32 -8.19 1.33
CA ILE A 92 15.30 -7.94 -0.11
C ILE A 92 15.54 -9.19 -0.95
N LYS A 93 16.44 -10.12 -0.57
CA LYS A 93 16.74 -11.31 -1.38
C LYS A 93 15.63 -12.33 -1.29
N GLU A 94 15.17 -12.62 -0.08
CA GLU A 94 14.09 -13.56 0.18
C GLU A 94 12.77 -13.07 -0.41
N TYR A 95 12.50 -11.76 -0.33
CA TYR A 95 11.31 -11.15 -0.90
C TYR A 95 11.31 -11.25 -2.42
N MET A 96 12.46 -11.02 -3.07
CA MET A 96 12.58 -11.18 -4.52
C MET A 96 12.35 -12.63 -4.96
N TYR A 97 12.90 -13.59 -4.23
CA TYR A 97 12.62 -15.01 -4.49
C TYR A 97 11.13 -15.33 -4.34
N TYR A 98 10.48 -14.78 -3.32
CA TYR A 98 9.03 -14.89 -3.14
C TYR A 98 8.25 -14.33 -4.33
N LEU A 99 8.65 -13.18 -4.88
CA LEU A 99 8.00 -12.59 -6.07
C LEU A 99 8.19 -13.44 -7.34
N ASP A 100 9.36 -14.04 -7.54
CA ASP A 100 9.63 -14.89 -8.70
C ASP A 100 8.72 -16.12 -8.71
N ILE A 101 8.50 -16.73 -7.53
CA ILE A 101 7.53 -17.81 -7.34
C ILE A 101 6.11 -17.34 -7.70
N LEU A 102 5.70 -16.15 -7.27
CA LEU A 102 4.37 -15.60 -7.61
C LEU A 102 4.19 -15.39 -9.11
N GLU A 103 5.24 -15.00 -9.84
CA GLU A 103 5.21 -14.88 -11.30
C GLU A 103 5.22 -16.23 -12.02
N GLY A 104 5.36 -17.35 -11.29
CA GLY A 104 5.37 -18.70 -11.88
C GLY A 104 6.68 -19.03 -12.62
N LYS A 105 7.74 -18.26 -12.40
CA LYS A 105 9.09 -18.54 -12.91
C LYS A 105 9.77 -19.47 -11.91
N ASN A 106 9.83 -20.75 -12.24
CA ASN A 106 10.12 -21.84 -11.31
C ASN A 106 11.56 -22.37 -11.42
N ASP A 107 12.54 -21.52 -11.73
CA ASP A 107 13.92 -21.97 -11.95
C ASP A 107 14.92 -21.18 -11.10
N LEU A 108 15.86 -21.84 -10.43
CA LEU A 108 16.92 -21.14 -9.66
C LEU A 108 17.79 -20.23 -10.54
N TYR A 109 17.78 -20.46 -11.86
CA TYR A 109 18.40 -19.61 -12.87
C TYR A 109 17.60 -18.34 -13.22
N THR A 110 16.31 -18.22 -12.84
CA THR A 110 15.51 -16.99 -13.08
C THR A 110 15.70 -15.92 -12.02
N LEU A 111 16.28 -16.26 -10.86
CA LEU A 111 16.71 -15.29 -9.86
C LEU A 111 17.70 -14.29 -10.47
N ASP A 112 18.75 -14.78 -11.15
CA ASP A 112 19.70 -13.93 -11.89
C ASP A 112 19.01 -13.14 -13.01
N TYR A 113 18.00 -13.72 -13.67
CA TYR A 113 17.21 -13.05 -14.72
C TYR A 113 16.42 -11.84 -14.18
N PHE A 114 15.84 -11.96 -12.99
CA PHE A 114 15.12 -10.86 -12.35
C PHE A 114 16.06 -9.72 -11.90
N TYR A 115 17.25 -10.07 -11.41
CA TYR A 115 18.32 -9.13 -11.03
C TYR A 115 18.93 -8.40 -12.24
N ASP A 116 19.18 -9.12 -13.33
CA ASP A 116 19.97 -8.64 -14.47
C ASP A 116 19.15 -8.04 -15.62
N GLU A 117 17.90 -8.46 -15.88
CA GLU A 117 17.12 -7.88 -16.99
C GLU A 117 16.26 -6.67 -16.59
N ILE A 118 15.72 -6.62 -15.37
CA ILE A 118 14.66 -5.65 -15.05
C ILE A 118 15.23 -4.35 -14.46
N CYS A 119 16.21 -4.44 -13.56
CA CYS A 119 16.63 -3.29 -12.77
C CYS A 119 18.15 -3.05 -12.72
N ASN A 120 18.99 -3.91 -13.32
CA ASN A 120 20.46 -3.83 -13.32
C ASN A 120 21.05 -3.50 -11.93
N ASN A 121 20.58 -4.17 -10.87
CA ASN A 121 20.96 -3.90 -9.47
C ASN A 121 20.69 -2.46 -8.97
N ASN A 122 19.89 -1.67 -9.68
CA ASN A 122 19.47 -0.32 -9.27
C ASN A 122 17.97 -0.27 -8.98
N LEU A 123 17.55 -1.05 -7.98
CA LEU A 123 16.17 -1.13 -7.51
C LEU A 123 16.01 -0.70 -6.05
N ASP A 124 14.77 -0.40 -5.70
CA ASP A 124 14.26 -0.41 -4.34
C ASP A 124 13.01 -1.30 -4.22
N ILE A 125 12.67 -1.62 -2.98
CA ILE A 125 11.44 -2.30 -2.61
C ILE A 125 10.67 -1.41 -1.63
N ILE A 126 9.41 -1.18 -1.94
CA ILE A 126 8.47 -0.38 -1.15
C ILE A 126 7.30 -1.30 -0.77
N LYS A 127 7.20 -1.68 0.50
CA LYS A 127 6.11 -2.53 1.02
C LYS A 127 5.14 -1.64 1.79
N ILE A 128 4.00 -1.31 1.20
CA ILE A 128 2.92 -0.55 1.85
C ILE A 128 2.04 -1.52 2.63
N GLN A 129 2.10 -1.43 3.96
CA GLN A 129 1.41 -2.37 4.83
C GLN A 129 -0.08 -2.05 4.97
N GLU A 130 -0.84 -3.11 5.18
CA GLU A 130 -2.25 -3.04 5.52
C GLU A 130 -2.46 -2.32 6.86
N PRO A 131 -3.29 -1.27 6.91
CA PRO A 131 -3.68 -0.67 8.17
C PRO A 131 -5.19 -0.89 8.35
N LEU A 132 -5.63 -2.09 8.74
CA LEU A 132 -7.05 -2.44 8.92
C LEU A 132 -7.84 -1.39 9.71
N ASP A 133 -7.30 -1.00 10.87
CA ASP A 133 -7.87 0.04 11.72
C ASP A 133 -7.95 1.41 11.02
N SER A 134 -7.03 1.67 10.09
CA SER A 134 -7.02 2.88 9.27
C SER A 134 -8.07 2.82 8.17
N TRP A 135 -8.31 1.68 7.51
CA TRP A 135 -9.40 1.58 6.52
C TRP A 135 -10.75 1.85 7.16
N MET A 136 -11.03 1.27 8.33
CA MET A 136 -12.27 1.58 9.05
C MET A 136 -12.43 3.08 9.36
N LYS A 137 -11.34 3.75 9.77
CA LYS A 137 -11.34 5.20 10.02
C LYS A 137 -11.60 6.00 8.74
N ILE A 138 -11.06 5.55 7.60
CA ILE A 138 -11.25 6.19 6.30
C ILE A 138 -12.71 6.08 5.85
N TYR A 139 -13.31 4.89 5.97
CA TYR A 139 -14.72 4.68 5.64
C TYR A 139 -15.64 5.54 6.51
N LYS A 140 -15.38 5.57 7.83
CA LYS A 140 -16.12 6.42 8.76
C LYS A 140 -15.99 7.90 8.42
N ALA A 141 -14.78 8.38 8.12
CA ALA A 141 -14.55 9.77 7.74
C ALA A 141 -15.26 10.15 6.44
N ASN A 142 -15.19 9.30 5.43
CA ASN A 142 -15.83 9.55 4.14
C ASN A 142 -17.37 9.54 4.26
N VAL A 143 -17.96 8.57 4.96
CA VAL A 143 -19.42 8.47 5.14
C VAL A 143 -19.98 9.52 6.11
N LEU A 144 -19.25 9.85 7.17
CA LEU A 144 -19.70 10.82 8.18
C LEU A 144 -19.19 12.25 7.92
N LEU A 145 -18.53 12.50 6.79
CA LEU A 145 -17.89 13.78 6.42
C LEU A 145 -16.96 14.33 7.53
N ASN A 146 -16.32 13.42 8.26
CA ASN A 146 -15.45 13.74 9.39
C ASN A 146 -13.98 13.73 8.99
N LYS A 147 -13.16 14.47 9.73
CA LYS A 147 -11.70 14.36 9.61
C LYS A 147 -11.24 13.01 10.15
N ALA A 148 -10.36 12.32 9.43
CA ALA A 148 -9.67 11.13 9.93
C ALA A 148 -8.17 11.33 9.92
N ASN A 149 -7.51 10.77 10.93
CA ASN A 149 -6.06 10.61 10.96
C ASN A 149 -5.77 9.12 10.91
N VAL A 150 -4.97 8.71 9.94
CA VAL A 150 -4.52 7.33 9.79
C VAL A 150 -3.02 7.24 9.72
N VAL A 151 -2.49 6.13 10.21
CA VAL A 151 -1.08 5.80 10.12
C VAL A 151 -0.95 4.60 9.21
N ILE A 152 -0.06 4.70 8.23
CA ILE A 152 0.22 3.64 7.26
C ILE A 152 1.70 3.30 7.36
N PRO A 153 2.05 2.09 7.82
CA PRO A 153 3.42 1.63 7.84
C PRO A 153 3.91 1.31 6.42
N VAL A 154 5.15 1.68 6.15
CA VAL A 154 5.83 1.38 4.88
C VAL A 154 7.23 0.89 5.20
N ILE A 155 7.62 -0.22 4.60
CA ILE A 155 9.01 -0.70 4.62
C ILE A 155 9.66 -0.27 3.31
N TYR A 156 10.80 0.39 3.41
CA TYR A 156 11.64 0.74 2.27
C TYR A 156 12.97 0.00 2.36
N GLU A 157 13.34 -0.72 1.31
CA GLU A 157 14.59 -1.46 1.23
C GLU A 157 15.32 -1.14 -0.06
N SER A 158 16.65 -1.11 0.00
CA SER A 158 17.49 -1.04 -1.18
C SER A 158 18.67 -2.00 -1.01
N LEU A 159 19.33 -2.36 -2.10
CA LEU A 159 20.47 -3.29 -2.05
C LEU A 159 21.69 -2.75 -1.28
N ILE A 160 21.77 -1.43 -1.07
CA ILE A 160 22.95 -0.75 -0.51
C ILE A 160 22.65 -0.25 0.92
N GLU A 161 21.45 0.27 1.14
CA GLU A 161 21.06 0.86 2.42
C GLU A 161 20.33 -0.13 3.31
N LYS A 162 20.46 0.04 4.62
CA LYS A 162 19.64 -0.72 5.59
C LYS A 162 18.15 -0.46 5.34
N PRO A 163 17.28 -1.45 5.61
CA PRO A 163 15.83 -1.25 5.61
C PRO A 163 15.42 -0.05 6.48
N LYS A 164 14.51 0.77 5.97
CA LYS A 164 13.89 1.88 6.69
C LYS A 164 12.43 1.58 6.95
N TYR A 165 12.00 1.80 8.18
CA TYR A 165 10.60 1.67 8.59
C TYR A 165 9.98 3.06 8.70
N LEU A 166 9.01 3.33 7.85
CA LEU A 166 8.38 4.64 7.70
C LEU A 166 6.93 4.58 8.18
N LEU A 167 6.53 5.55 9.00
CA LEU A 167 5.15 5.72 9.43
C LEU A 167 4.56 6.98 8.80
N TYR A 168 3.71 6.79 7.80
CA TYR A 168 3.02 7.89 7.12
C TYR A 168 1.75 8.26 7.87
N LYS A 169 1.66 9.50 8.35
CA LYS A 169 0.41 10.03 8.93
C LYS A 169 -0.37 10.78 7.86
N ILE A 170 -1.49 10.21 7.46
CA ILE A 170 -2.42 10.77 6.48
C ILE A 170 -3.55 11.46 7.22
N GLU A 171 -3.92 12.66 6.78
CA GLU A 171 -5.10 13.36 7.26
C GLU A 171 -6.14 13.48 6.14
N LEU A 172 -7.36 13.02 6.41
CA LEU A 172 -8.49 13.15 5.52
C LEU A 172 -9.35 14.34 5.91
N TYR A 173 -9.82 15.05 4.90
CA TYR A 173 -10.76 16.16 4.99
C TYR A 173 -11.97 15.85 4.13
N GLU A 174 -13.06 16.56 4.38
CA GLU A 174 -14.25 16.51 3.53
C GLU A 174 -13.85 16.81 2.07
N GLY A 175 -14.08 15.85 1.17
CA GLY A 175 -13.75 15.95 -0.25
C GLY A 175 -12.25 15.99 -0.61
N SER A 176 -11.31 15.82 0.33
CA SER A 176 -9.88 15.83 -0.02
C SER A 176 -9.00 14.94 0.88
N THR A 177 -7.94 14.40 0.29
CA THR A 177 -6.90 13.61 0.97
C THR A 177 -5.62 14.42 1.02
N LYS A 178 -5.04 14.67 2.20
CA LYS A 178 -3.75 15.38 2.32
C LYS A 178 -2.82 14.64 3.29
N VAL A 179 -1.63 14.32 2.81
CA VAL A 179 -0.54 13.85 3.70
C VAL A 179 0.03 15.06 4.41
N LYS A 180 -0.09 15.10 5.75
CA LYS A 180 0.36 16.25 6.55
C LYS A 180 1.73 16.06 7.18
N SER A 181 2.09 14.83 7.55
CA SER A 181 3.32 14.60 8.31
C SER A 181 3.77 13.15 8.23
N MET A 182 5.07 12.93 8.30
CA MET A 182 5.68 11.61 8.33
C MET A 182 6.56 11.50 9.56
N LYS A 183 6.63 10.29 10.14
CA LYS A 183 7.65 9.94 11.12
C LYS A 183 8.47 8.79 10.56
N VAL A 184 9.77 9.02 10.38
CA VAL A 184 10.75 7.95 10.15
C VAL A 184 11.00 7.27 11.50
N VAL A 185 10.89 5.95 11.56
CA VAL A 185 11.28 5.17 12.72
C VAL A 185 12.49 4.35 12.30
N GLU A 186 13.68 4.80 12.71
CA GLU A 186 14.86 3.95 12.66
C GLU A 186 14.71 2.92 13.79
N LEU A 187 14.67 1.64 13.43
CA LEU A 187 14.74 0.56 14.41
C LEU A 187 16.23 0.24 14.58
N ASP A 188 16.74 0.52 15.79
CA ASP A 188 18.12 0.23 16.20
C ASP A 188 18.41 -1.28 16.22
#